data_AF-A0A074WV69-F1
#
_entry.id   AF-A0A074WV69-F1
#
_cell.length_a   1.000
_cell.length_b   1.000
_cell.length_c   1.000
_cell.angle_alpha   90.00
_cell.angle_beta   90.00
_cell.angle_gamma   90.00
#
_symmetry.space_group_name_H-M   'P 1'
#
loop_
_entity.id
_entity.type
_entity.pdbx_description
1 polymer ?
#
loop_
_entity_poly.entity_id
_entity_poly.type
_entity_poly.pdbx_seq_one_letter_code
_entity_poly.pdbx_strand_id
1 'polypeptide(L)'
;LPRAFDAGYGNNFTTSSCPAFFKDFLSDDTFNECVPLSLLLQTSTSFFTVQRSPVKLAQTLGASCGVNFDTCSTLMASLARQIQSPNNCAADLQNQNPMVVQAYTGFVAYQSLYHAGCLLNDDTGSYCFSDAVTNATSPTDSYVYYLPLGVSLPGTTSPSCSSCLQNTMSVFASAATNRSQPISKLYTTAAAMIDLTCGGQF
;
A
#
# COMPACT_ATOMS: atom_id res chain seq x y z
N LEU A 1 8.41 14.79 -4.40
CA LEU A 1 7.63 13.53 -4.31
C LEU A 1 7.13 13.38 -2.87
N PRO A 2 5.95 12.79 -2.66
CA PRO A 2 5.42 12.54 -1.32
C PRO A 2 6.32 11.57 -0.54
N ARG A 3 6.27 11.65 0.80
CA ARG A 3 7.07 10.81 1.70
C ARG A 3 6.18 10.15 2.74
N ALA A 4 6.53 8.93 3.14
CA ALA A 4 5.86 8.25 4.24
C ALA A 4 6.04 9.05 5.55
N PHE A 5 4.99 9.11 6.37
CA PHE A 5 5.00 9.79 7.67
C PHE A 5 5.40 11.28 7.63
N ASP A 6 5.06 11.98 6.54
CA ASP A 6 5.44 13.38 6.30
C ASP A 6 4.75 14.42 7.22
N ALA A 7 3.65 14.04 7.86
CA ALA A 7 3.00 14.84 8.91
C ALA A 7 3.55 14.54 10.32
N GLY A 8 4.57 13.68 10.42
CA GLY A 8 5.12 13.18 11.67
C GLY A 8 4.50 11.84 12.12
N TYR A 9 5.15 11.21 13.10
CA TYR A 9 4.79 9.89 13.62
C TYR A 9 4.44 9.88 15.12
N GLY A 10 4.10 11.05 15.67
CA GLY A 10 3.67 11.22 17.06
C GLY A 10 4.77 10.93 18.10
N ASN A 11 4.40 11.00 19.38
CA ASN A 11 5.30 10.70 20.52
C ASN A 11 4.78 9.55 21.40
N ASN A 12 3.69 8.90 20.99
CA ASN A 12 3.04 7.87 21.78
C ASN A 12 3.69 6.50 21.54
N PHE A 13 4.93 6.34 22.00
CA PHE A 13 5.67 5.08 21.91
C PHE A 13 6.00 4.56 23.32
N THR A 14 5.89 3.25 23.48
CA THR A 14 6.17 2.51 24.71
C THR A 14 7.66 2.51 25.03
N THR A 15 8.49 2.53 23.99
CA THR A 15 9.95 2.46 24.09
C THR A 15 10.61 3.61 23.33
N SER A 16 11.78 4.06 23.81
CA SER A 16 12.57 5.08 23.11
C SER A 16 13.26 4.56 21.84
N SER A 17 13.41 3.24 21.71
CA SER A 17 13.99 2.58 20.53
C SER A 17 13.11 2.71 19.29
N CYS A 18 11.78 2.71 19.44
CA CYS A 18 10.90 2.76 18.29
C CYS A 18 10.94 4.11 17.54
N PRO A 19 10.87 5.28 18.22
CA PRO A 19 11.13 6.57 17.58
C PRO A 19 12.49 6.65 16.89
N ALA A 20 13.52 6.03 17.46
CA ALA A 20 14.86 6.00 16.87
C ALA A 20 14.86 5.22 15.55
N PHE A 21 14.25 4.03 15.54
CA PHE A 21 14.07 3.23 14.34
C PHE A 21 13.30 4.00 13.24
N PHE A 22 12.22 4.70 13.61
CA PHE A 22 11.48 5.56 12.67
C PHE A 22 12.35 6.66 12.08
N LYS A 23 13.11 7.36 12.93
CA LYS A 23 14.06 8.37 12.46
C LYS A 23 15.07 7.79 11.48
N ASP A 24 15.62 6.62 11.80
CA ASP A 24 16.68 5.99 11.01
C ASP A 24 16.18 5.65 9.59
N PHE A 25 15.09 4.88 9.46
CA PHE A 25 14.61 4.50 8.12
C PHE A 25 14.03 5.69 7.33
N LEU A 26 13.44 6.69 8.00
CA LEU A 26 12.93 7.89 7.31
C LEU A 26 14.06 8.82 6.83
N SER A 27 15.24 8.72 7.44
CA SER A 27 16.45 9.42 7.01
C SER A 27 17.29 8.66 5.97
N ASP A 28 16.94 7.40 5.70
CA ASP A 28 17.64 6.56 4.73
C ASP A 28 17.31 7.00 3.30
N ASP A 29 18.34 7.33 2.52
CA ASP A 29 18.16 7.80 1.14
C ASP A 29 17.60 6.71 0.23
N THR A 30 18.02 5.46 0.40
CA THR A 30 17.50 4.32 -0.39
C THR A 30 16.01 4.14 -0.13
N PHE A 31 15.57 4.23 1.13
CA PHE A 31 14.16 4.18 1.50
C PHE A 31 13.36 5.30 0.84
N ASN A 32 13.88 6.53 0.85
CA ASN A 32 13.22 7.69 0.26
C ASN A 32 13.14 7.63 -1.27
N GLU A 33 14.13 7.02 -1.92
CA GLU A 33 14.13 6.76 -3.37
C GLU A 33 13.07 5.74 -3.80
N CYS A 34 12.66 4.82 -2.91
CA CYS A 34 11.70 3.77 -3.24
C CYS A 34 10.25 4.25 -3.43
N VAL A 35 9.91 5.48 -2.99
CA VAL A 35 8.56 6.09 -3.06
C VAL A 35 7.44 5.04 -2.83
N PRO A 36 7.43 4.35 -1.67
CA PRO A 36 6.64 3.13 -1.49
C PRO A 36 5.14 3.42 -1.38
N LEU A 37 4.38 3.15 -2.45
CA LEU A 37 2.92 3.34 -2.48
C LEU A 37 2.23 2.69 -1.26
N SER A 38 2.72 1.53 -0.82
CA SER A 38 2.24 0.81 0.36
C SER A 38 2.26 1.60 1.67
N LEU A 39 3.23 2.50 1.85
CA LEU A 39 3.27 3.38 3.02
C LEU A 39 2.56 4.71 2.75
N LEU A 40 2.66 5.23 1.52
CA LEU A 40 2.04 6.50 1.16
C LEU A 40 0.51 6.49 1.32
N LEU A 41 -0.14 5.37 1.00
CA LEU A 41 -1.60 5.20 1.06
C LEU A 41 -2.24 5.44 2.44
N GLN A 42 -1.48 5.29 3.53
CA GLN A 42 -2.00 5.46 4.89
C GLN A 42 -1.27 6.54 5.70
N THR A 43 -0.04 6.90 5.31
CA THR A 43 0.85 7.66 6.20
C THR A 43 1.29 9.01 5.62
N SER A 44 0.99 9.30 4.35
CA SER A 44 1.47 10.50 3.66
C SER A 44 0.35 11.50 3.38
N THR A 45 0.36 12.60 4.10
CA THR A 45 -0.54 13.73 3.87
C THR A 45 -0.26 14.43 2.54
N SER A 46 1.00 14.47 2.11
CA SER A 46 1.34 15.00 0.80
C SER A 46 0.87 14.07 -0.32
N PHE A 47 0.84 12.75 -0.12
CA PHE A 47 0.23 11.83 -1.10
C PHE A 47 -1.27 12.05 -1.23
N PHE A 48 -2.00 12.25 -0.13
CA PHE A 48 -3.44 12.57 -0.17
C PHE A 48 -3.72 13.89 -0.91
N THR A 49 -2.78 14.83 -0.85
CA THR A 49 -2.85 16.07 -1.63
C THR A 49 -2.55 15.81 -3.11
N VAL A 50 -1.57 14.96 -3.41
CA VAL A 50 -1.19 14.55 -4.77
C VAL A 50 -2.33 13.82 -5.49
N GLN A 51 -3.08 12.96 -4.79
CA GLN A 51 -4.21 12.21 -5.36
C GLN A 51 -5.30 13.11 -5.96
N ARG A 52 -5.39 14.37 -5.56
CA ARG A 52 -6.36 15.34 -6.11
C ARG A 52 -5.96 15.89 -7.48
N SER A 53 -4.79 15.52 -8.00
CA SER A 53 -4.28 15.98 -9.28
C SER A 53 -3.81 14.79 -10.11
N PRO A 54 -4.50 14.45 -11.22
CA PRO A 54 -4.12 13.32 -12.07
C PRO A 54 -2.65 13.38 -12.53
N VAL A 55 -2.18 14.58 -12.90
CA VAL A 55 -0.80 14.80 -13.34
C VAL A 55 0.21 14.51 -12.22
N LYS A 56 -0.01 15.03 -11.02
CA LYS A 56 0.90 14.81 -9.88
C LYS A 56 0.86 13.35 -9.42
N LEU A 57 -0.31 12.72 -9.48
CA LEU A 57 -0.48 11.31 -9.15
C LEU A 57 0.29 10.44 -10.14
N ALA A 58 0.13 10.66 -11.44
CA ALA A 58 0.88 9.97 -12.48
C ALA A 58 2.40 10.17 -12.34
N GLN A 59 2.87 11.37 -12.01
CA GLN A 59 4.29 11.63 -11.72
C GLN A 59 4.79 10.84 -10.51
N THR A 60 3.98 10.72 -9.46
CA THR A 60 4.35 9.97 -8.25
C THR A 60 4.38 8.47 -8.51
N LEU A 61 3.38 7.94 -9.24
CA LEU A 61 3.36 6.54 -9.64
C LEU A 61 4.51 6.23 -10.59
N GLY A 62 4.81 7.12 -11.55
CA GLY A 62 5.99 7.00 -12.41
C GLY A 62 7.30 6.97 -11.65
N ALA A 63 7.44 7.80 -10.62
CA ALA A 63 8.61 7.76 -9.74
C ALA A 63 8.70 6.45 -8.95
N SER A 64 7.58 5.98 -8.39
CA SER A 64 7.51 4.70 -7.64
C SER A 64 7.81 3.50 -8.53
N CYS A 65 7.26 3.46 -9.74
CA CYS A 65 7.42 2.36 -10.68
C CYS A 65 8.80 2.35 -11.36
N GLY A 66 9.45 3.51 -11.46
CA GLY A 66 10.78 3.65 -12.06
C GLY A 66 11.97 3.28 -11.15
N VAL A 67 11.72 2.86 -9.91
CA VAL A 67 12.77 2.49 -8.95
C VAL A 67 13.39 1.13 -9.27
N ASN A 68 14.55 0.83 -8.68
CA ASN A 68 15.05 -0.53 -8.65
C ASN A 68 14.21 -1.39 -7.68
N PHE A 69 13.33 -2.20 -8.26
CA PHE A 69 12.41 -3.04 -7.48
C PHE A 69 13.13 -3.98 -6.51
N ASP A 70 14.20 -4.66 -6.93
CA ASP A 70 14.88 -5.65 -6.09
C ASP A 70 15.53 -5.00 -4.86
N THR A 71 16.17 -3.84 -5.05
CA THR A 71 16.74 -3.04 -3.95
C THR A 71 15.65 -2.63 -2.96
N CYS A 72 14.56 -2.05 -3.46
CA CYS A 72 13.48 -1.56 -2.61
C CYS A 72 12.71 -2.68 -1.91
N SER A 73 12.42 -3.77 -2.62
CA SER A 73 11.77 -4.96 -2.07
C SER A 73 12.61 -5.58 -0.96
N THR A 74 13.92 -5.72 -1.17
CA THR A 74 14.86 -6.24 -0.18
C THR A 74 14.92 -5.34 1.06
N LEU A 75 14.99 -4.02 0.87
CA LEU A 75 15.00 -3.05 1.95
C LEU A 75 13.70 -3.11 2.76
N MET A 76 12.53 -3.10 2.12
CA MET A 76 11.23 -3.16 2.79
C MET A 76 11.06 -4.47 3.55
N ALA A 77 11.49 -5.60 2.97
CA ALA A 77 11.50 -6.88 3.67
C ALA A 77 12.44 -6.88 4.89
N SER A 78 13.57 -6.18 4.82
CA SER A 78 14.48 -5.98 5.95
C SER A 78 13.82 -5.14 7.04
N LEU A 79 13.22 -4.01 6.70
CA LEU A 79 12.50 -3.14 7.64
C LEU A 79 11.32 -3.86 8.31
N ALA A 80 10.59 -4.68 7.56
CA ALA A 80 9.52 -5.53 8.09
C ALA A 80 10.01 -6.53 9.16
N ARG A 81 11.23 -7.05 9.03
CA ARG A 81 11.85 -7.89 10.08
C ARG A 81 12.34 -7.05 11.25
N GLN A 82 13.01 -5.94 10.96
CA GLN A 82 13.61 -5.08 11.99
C GLN A 82 12.56 -4.44 12.90
N ILE A 83 11.40 -4.02 12.39
CA ILE A 83 10.35 -3.39 13.21
C ILE A 83 9.80 -4.35 14.28
N GLN A 84 9.88 -5.67 14.04
CA GLN A 84 9.48 -6.73 14.98
C GLN A 84 10.56 -7.03 16.04
N SER A 85 11.74 -6.40 15.97
CA SER A 85 12.83 -6.61 16.92
C SER A 85 12.55 -5.94 18.27
N PRO A 86 12.86 -6.59 19.42
CA PRO A 86 12.77 -5.98 20.74
C PRO A 86 13.59 -4.69 20.88
N ASN A 87 14.66 -4.56 20.10
CA ASN A 87 15.52 -3.38 20.08
C ASN A 87 14.98 -2.23 19.22
N ASN A 88 13.83 -2.43 18.56
CA ASN A 88 13.18 -1.42 17.73
C ASN A 88 11.76 -1.18 18.27
N CYS A 89 10.73 -1.74 17.61
CA CYS A 89 9.33 -1.45 17.87
C CYS A 89 8.51 -2.66 18.32
N ALA A 90 9.11 -3.79 18.71
CA ALA A 90 8.34 -5.00 19.03
C ALA A 90 7.26 -4.77 20.10
N ALA A 91 7.58 -4.06 21.18
CA ALA A 91 6.62 -3.76 22.24
C ALA A 91 5.44 -2.91 21.71
N ASP A 92 5.74 -1.88 20.92
CA ASP A 92 4.73 -1.02 20.30
C ASP A 92 3.88 -1.77 19.27
N LEU A 93 4.49 -2.69 18.51
CA LEU A 93 3.77 -3.54 17.56
C LEU A 93 2.83 -4.52 18.27
N GLN A 94 3.28 -5.12 19.38
CA GLN A 94 2.46 -6.01 20.22
C GLN A 94 1.29 -5.25 20.86
N ASN A 95 1.51 -4.01 21.27
CA ASN A 95 0.48 -3.11 21.80
C ASN A 95 -0.43 -2.51 20.72
N GLN A 96 -0.31 -2.96 19.46
CA GLN A 96 -1.08 -2.47 18.32
C GLN A 96 -1.00 -0.96 18.13
N ASN A 97 0.16 -0.37 18.39
CA ASN A 97 0.40 1.04 18.13
C ASN A 97 0.08 1.36 16.66
N PRO A 98 -0.87 2.26 16.37
CA PRO A 98 -1.32 2.48 14.99
C PRO A 98 -0.20 2.85 14.01
N MET A 99 0.77 3.66 14.45
CA MET A 99 1.90 4.08 13.59
C MET A 99 2.80 2.91 13.25
N VAL A 100 3.11 2.07 14.25
CA VAL A 100 3.97 0.89 14.08
C VAL A 100 3.28 -0.18 13.26
N VAL A 101 1.97 -0.38 13.47
CA VAL A 101 1.16 -1.30 12.66
C VAL A 101 1.11 -0.83 11.21
N GLN A 102 0.87 0.46 10.94
CA GLN A 102 0.87 1.02 9.58
C GLN A 102 2.23 0.91 8.90
N ALA A 103 3.33 1.15 9.62
CA ALA A 103 4.68 0.95 9.09
C ALA A 103 4.93 -0.52 8.74
N TYR A 104 4.64 -1.44 9.67
CA TYR A 104 4.81 -2.87 9.46
C TYR A 104 3.97 -3.38 8.27
N THR A 105 2.69 -3.03 8.21
CA THR A 105 1.82 -3.47 7.10
C THR A 105 2.26 -2.86 5.78
N GLY A 106 2.69 -1.60 5.75
CA GLY A 106 3.22 -0.97 4.55
C GLY A 106 4.52 -1.61 4.06
N PHE A 107 5.43 -2.01 4.95
CA PHE A 107 6.64 -2.75 4.57
C PHE A 107 6.31 -4.12 3.97
N VAL A 108 5.43 -4.87 4.63
CA VAL A 108 5.03 -6.22 4.21
C VAL A 108 4.27 -6.21 2.88
N ALA A 109 3.41 -5.20 2.67
CA ALA A 109 2.60 -5.04 1.48
C ALA A 109 3.33 -4.39 0.28
N TYR A 110 4.60 -3.98 0.44
CA TYR A 110 5.34 -3.23 -0.57
C TYR A 110 5.29 -3.90 -1.94
N GLN A 111 5.65 -5.18 -2.02
CA GLN A 111 5.71 -5.89 -3.29
C GLN A 111 4.34 -5.94 -3.99
N SER A 112 3.29 -6.32 -3.27
CA SER A 112 1.94 -6.42 -3.83
C SER A 112 1.44 -5.08 -4.36
N LEU A 113 1.70 -3.99 -3.62
CA LEU A 113 1.25 -2.65 -4.00
C LEU A 113 2.14 -1.97 -5.02
N TYR A 114 3.42 -2.32 -5.09
CA TYR A 114 4.27 -1.94 -6.19
C TYR A 114 3.71 -2.51 -7.51
N HIS A 115 3.50 -3.82 -7.57
CA HIS A 115 2.99 -4.45 -8.80
C HIS A 115 1.60 -3.94 -9.18
N ALA A 116 0.68 -3.82 -8.22
CA ALA A 116 -0.66 -3.29 -8.49
C ALA A 116 -0.65 -1.80 -8.88
N GLY A 117 0.15 -0.98 -8.18
CA GLY A 117 0.26 0.45 -8.45
C GLY A 117 0.90 0.76 -9.81
N CYS A 118 1.71 -0.16 -10.34
CA CYS A 118 2.38 -0.04 -11.63
C CYS A 118 1.61 -0.68 -12.80
N LEU A 119 0.41 -1.24 -12.56
CA LEU A 119 -0.46 -1.67 -13.64
C LEU A 119 -0.90 -0.47 -14.46
N LEU A 120 -0.82 -0.60 -15.78
CA LEU A 120 -1.35 0.36 -16.74
C LEU A 120 -2.68 -0.13 -17.26
N ASN A 121 -3.56 0.82 -17.56
CA ASN A 121 -4.76 0.60 -18.33
C ASN A 121 -4.36 0.52 -19.81
N ASP A 122 -4.62 -0.62 -20.44
CA ASP A 122 -4.26 -0.85 -21.85
C ASP A 122 -5.01 0.09 -22.82
N ASP A 123 -6.19 0.59 -22.44
CA ASP A 123 -7.01 1.46 -23.29
C ASP A 123 -6.53 2.91 -23.26
N THR A 124 -6.06 3.40 -22.10
CA THR A 124 -5.74 4.82 -21.88
C THR A 124 -4.25 5.10 -21.72
N GLY A 125 -3.46 4.07 -21.39
CA GLY A 125 -2.05 4.20 -21.00
C GLY A 125 -1.83 4.82 -19.62
N SER A 126 -2.90 5.15 -18.89
CA SER A 126 -2.82 5.66 -17.51
C SER A 126 -2.56 4.54 -16.51
N TYR A 127 -2.05 4.86 -15.33
CA TYR A 127 -1.98 3.89 -14.23
C TYR A 127 -3.38 3.49 -13.76
N CYS A 128 -3.61 2.19 -13.57
CA CYS A 128 -4.88 1.67 -13.07
C CYS A 128 -5.28 2.26 -11.71
N PHE A 129 -4.30 2.52 -10.83
CA PHE A 129 -4.55 3.21 -9.57
C PHE A 129 -5.04 4.66 -9.78
N SER A 130 -4.47 5.36 -10.77
CA SER A 130 -4.89 6.73 -11.10
C SER A 130 -6.32 6.76 -11.64
N ASP A 131 -6.68 5.80 -12.49
CA ASP A 131 -8.04 5.67 -13.00
C ASP A 131 -9.02 5.36 -11.86
N ALA A 132 -8.65 4.45 -10.96
CA ALA A 132 -9.46 4.07 -9.80
C ALA A 132 -9.70 5.23 -8.82
N VAL A 133 -8.70 6.07 -8.57
CA VAL A 133 -8.81 7.22 -7.64
C VAL A 133 -9.54 8.40 -8.27
N THR A 134 -9.45 8.57 -9.59
CA THR A 134 -10.09 9.69 -10.30
C THR A 134 -11.49 9.33 -10.82
N ASN A 135 -11.92 8.08 -10.69
CA ASN A 135 -13.27 7.64 -11.05
C ASN A 135 -14.33 8.23 -10.10
N ALA A 136 -14.88 9.38 -10.50
CA ALA A 136 -15.94 10.06 -9.76
C ALA A 136 -17.27 9.27 -9.73
N THR A 137 -17.48 8.34 -10.67
CA THR A 137 -18.71 7.54 -10.78
C THR A 137 -18.67 6.33 -9.86
N SER A 138 -17.49 5.76 -9.61
CA SER A 138 -17.27 4.64 -8.70
C SER A 138 -16.10 4.91 -7.74
N PRO A 139 -16.29 5.76 -6.71
CA PRO A 139 -15.22 6.11 -5.76
C PRO A 139 -14.63 4.91 -5.02
N THR A 140 -15.37 3.80 -4.96
CA THR A 140 -14.97 2.54 -4.31
C THR A 140 -13.91 1.76 -5.11
N ASP A 141 -13.62 2.12 -6.35
CA ASP A 141 -12.60 1.45 -7.18
C ASP A 141 -11.22 1.47 -6.52
N SER A 142 -10.90 2.54 -5.79
CA SER A 142 -9.63 2.68 -5.08
C SER A 142 -9.51 1.80 -3.82
N TYR A 143 -10.63 1.31 -3.26
CA TYR A 143 -10.63 0.57 -1.98
C TYR A 143 -9.89 -0.76 -2.05
N VAL A 144 -9.85 -1.38 -3.22
CA VAL A 144 -9.14 -2.65 -3.43
C VAL A 144 -7.64 -2.52 -3.10
N TYR A 145 -7.04 -1.35 -3.31
CA TYR A 145 -5.63 -1.08 -3.01
C TYR A 145 -5.31 -1.01 -1.51
N TYR A 146 -6.32 -1.05 -0.63
CA TYR A 146 -6.11 -1.13 0.81
C TYR A 146 -6.16 -2.58 1.33
N LEU A 147 -6.55 -3.56 0.50
CA LEU A 147 -6.55 -4.99 0.87
C LEU A 147 -5.15 -5.49 1.29
N PRO A 148 -4.06 -5.18 0.56
CA PRO A 148 -2.72 -5.60 0.99
C PRO A 148 -2.31 -5.03 2.34
N LEU A 149 -2.90 -3.90 2.74
CA LEU A 149 -2.64 -3.21 4.00
C LEU A 149 -3.48 -3.75 5.16
N GLY A 150 -4.29 -4.79 4.93
CA GLY A 150 -5.13 -5.40 5.95
C GLY A 150 -6.47 -4.69 6.17
N VAL A 151 -6.86 -3.79 5.28
CA VAL A 151 -8.17 -3.13 5.33
C VAL A 151 -9.16 -3.92 4.48
N SER A 152 -10.28 -4.34 5.08
CA SER A 152 -11.33 -5.06 4.36
C SER A 152 -12.09 -4.14 3.42
N LEU A 153 -12.60 -4.68 2.31
CA LEU A 153 -13.54 -3.95 1.47
C LEU A 153 -14.81 -3.61 2.26
N PRO A 154 -15.32 -2.37 2.18
CA PRO A 154 -16.64 -2.04 2.69
C PRO A 154 -17.72 -2.90 2.03
N GLY A 155 -18.74 -3.32 2.78
CA GLY A 155 -19.85 -4.13 2.23
C GLY A 155 -20.69 -3.43 1.15
N THR A 156 -20.50 -2.14 0.95
CA THR A 156 -21.15 -1.33 -0.10
C THR A 156 -20.23 -1.09 -1.32
N THR A 157 -19.14 -1.85 -1.45
CA THR A 157 -18.20 -1.71 -2.58
C THR A 157 -18.90 -2.13 -3.87
N SER A 158 -19.00 -1.21 -4.84
CA SER A 158 -19.62 -1.44 -6.14
C SER A 158 -18.68 -0.92 -7.22
N PRO A 159 -17.62 -1.68 -7.55
CA PRO A 159 -16.57 -1.19 -8.43
C PRO A 159 -17.01 -1.21 -9.89
N SER A 160 -16.27 -0.51 -10.75
CA SER A 160 -16.55 -0.37 -12.19
C SER A 160 -16.36 -1.62 -13.04
N CYS A 161 -15.91 -2.74 -12.44
CA CYS A 161 -15.64 -4.00 -13.13
C CYS A 161 -14.72 -3.84 -14.36
N SER A 162 -13.69 -2.99 -14.23
CA SER A 162 -12.73 -2.71 -15.29
C SER A 162 -11.64 -3.78 -15.41
N SER A 163 -10.99 -3.87 -16.58
CA SER A 163 -9.78 -4.69 -16.77
C SER A 163 -8.69 -4.37 -15.74
N CYS A 164 -8.56 -3.09 -15.36
CA CYS A 164 -7.69 -2.65 -14.27
C CYS A 164 -8.01 -3.32 -12.93
N LEU A 165 -9.30 -3.43 -12.57
CA LEU A 165 -9.70 -4.13 -11.35
C LEU A 165 -9.35 -5.62 -11.43
N GLN A 166 -9.61 -6.27 -12.58
CA GLN A 166 -9.31 -7.68 -12.79
C GLN A 166 -7.81 -7.96 -12.66
N ASN A 167 -6.97 -7.15 -13.32
CA ASN A 167 -5.52 -7.26 -13.25
C ASN A 167 -4.99 -7.00 -11.82
N THR A 168 -5.57 -6.02 -11.12
CA THR A 168 -5.24 -5.73 -9.72
C THR A 168 -5.58 -6.93 -8.82
N MET A 169 -6.76 -7.53 -9.00
CA MET A 169 -7.17 -8.71 -8.25
C MET A 169 -6.29 -9.93 -8.56
N SER A 170 -5.81 -10.09 -9.79
CA SER A 170 -4.85 -11.14 -10.16
C SER A 170 -3.49 -11.00 -9.44
N VAL A 171 -2.96 -9.78 -9.35
CA VAL A 171 -1.75 -9.48 -8.55
C VAL A 171 -1.99 -9.85 -7.08
N PHE A 172 -3.15 -9.50 -6.55
CA PHE A 172 -3.51 -9.76 -5.16
C PHE A 172 -3.79 -11.25 -4.87
N ALA A 173 -4.33 -12.00 -5.84
CA ALA A 173 -4.48 -13.45 -5.76
C ALA A 173 -3.13 -14.12 -5.55
N SER A 174 -2.15 -13.72 -6.36
CA SER A 174 -0.78 -14.23 -6.29
C SER A 174 -0.15 -13.91 -4.93
N ALA A 175 -0.31 -12.67 -4.44
CA ALA A 175 0.19 -12.27 -3.13
C ALA A 175 -0.50 -13.02 -1.97
N ALA A 176 -1.79 -13.34 -2.10
CA ALA A 176 -2.58 -14.04 -1.09
C ALA A 176 -2.16 -15.51 -0.89
N THR A 177 -1.42 -16.10 -1.83
CA THR A 177 -0.84 -17.44 -1.66
C THR A 177 0.15 -17.50 -0.48
N ASN A 178 0.80 -16.38 -0.17
CA ASN A 178 1.64 -16.27 1.01
C ASN A 178 0.80 -15.96 2.26
N ARG A 179 0.62 -16.96 3.11
CA ARG A 179 -0.18 -16.85 4.36
C ARG A 179 0.37 -15.87 5.40
N SER A 180 1.62 -15.41 5.26
CA SER A 180 2.17 -14.38 6.14
C SER A 180 1.72 -12.96 5.77
N GLN A 181 1.19 -12.77 4.56
CA GLN A 181 0.73 -11.47 4.07
C GLN A 181 -0.68 -11.15 4.60
N PRO A 182 -0.98 -9.90 5.02
CA PRO A 182 -2.32 -9.51 5.48
C PRO A 182 -3.42 -9.84 4.46
N ILE A 183 -3.11 -9.68 3.17
CA ILE A 183 -4.03 -9.93 2.07
C ILE A 183 -4.55 -11.38 2.02
N SER A 184 -3.77 -12.35 2.51
CA SER A 184 -4.15 -13.77 2.51
C SER A 184 -5.39 -14.07 3.37
N LYS A 185 -5.71 -13.18 4.32
CA LYS A 185 -6.88 -13.27 5.20
C LYS A 185 -8.11 -12.59 4.60
N LEU A 186 -7.91 -11.67 3.67
CA LEU A 186 -8.97 -10.79 3.15
C LEU A 186 -9.34 -11.09 1.70
N TYR A 187 -8.42 -11.64 0.92
CA TYR A 187 -8.57 -11.82 -0.52
C TYR A 187 -9.81 -12.63 -0.89
N THR A 188 -10.04 -13.77 -0.24
CA THR A 188 -11.18 -14.65 -0.58
C THR A 188 -12.53 -13.96 -0.38
N THR A 189 -12.66 -13.19 0.72
CA THR A 189 -13.89 -12.44 1.00
C THR A 189 -14.04 -11.28 0.03
N ALA A 190 -12.96 -10.58 -0.28
CA ALA A 190 -12.96 -9.47 -1.23
C ALA A 190 -13.28 -9.92 -2.66
N ALA A 191 -12.68 -11.03 -3.12
CA ALA A 191 -12.95 -11.63 -4.42
C ALA A 191 -14.42 -12.03 -4.54
N ALA A 192 -14.98 -12.70 -3.54
CA ALA A 192 -16.40 -13.05 -3.54
C ALA A 192 -17.33 -11.82 -3.64
N MET A 193 -16.99 -10.70 -2.96
CA MET A 193 -17.76 -9.46 -3.08
C MET A 193 -17.69 -8.83 -4.48
N ILE A 194 -16.50 -8.87 -5.09
CA ILE A 194 -16.28 -8.36 -6.44
C ILE A 194 -17.00 -9.27 -7.46
N ASP A 195 -16.89 -10.59 -7.33
CA ASP A 195 -17.57 -11.58 -8.18
C ASP A 195 -19.09 -11.42 -8.18
N LEU A 196 -19.69 -11.10 -7.03
CA LEU A 196 -21.13 -10.85 -6.93
C LEU A 196 -21.57 -9.62 -7.75
N THR A 197 -20.68 -8.64 -7.95
CA THR A 197 -20.98 -7.41 -8.68
C THR A 197 -20.55 -7.49 -10.15
N CYS A 198 -19.40 -8.10 -10.42
CA CYS A 198 -18.73 -8.10 -11.72
C CYS A 198 -18.83 -9.43 -12.48
N GLY A 199 -19.30 -10.50 -11.84
CA GLY A 199 -19.35 -11.86 -12.38
C GLY A 199 -18.17 -12.72 -11.94
N GLY A 200 -18.39 -14.04 -11.81
CA GLY A 200 -17.46 -15.00 -11.18
C GLY A 200 -16.17 -15.34 -11.93
N GLN A 201 -15.62 -14.41 -12.71
CA GLN A 201 -14.34 -14.52 -13.42
C GLN A 201 -13.44 -13.30 -13.15
N PHE A 202 -13.72 -12.56 -12.07
CA PHE A 202 -13.03 -11.33 -11.69
C PHE A 202 -12.06 -11.55 -10.52
#